data_AF-A0A7W3VMK6-F1
#
_entry.id   AF-A0A7W3VMK6-F1
#
_cell.length_a   1.000
_cell.length_b   1.000
_cell.length_c   1.000
_cell.angle_alpha   90.00
_cell.angle_beta   90.00
_cell.angle_gamma   90.00
#
_symmetry.space_group_name_H-M   'P 1'
#
loop_
_entity.id
_entity.type
_entity.pdbx_description
1 polymer ?
#
loop_
_entity_poly.entity_id
_entity_poly.type
_entity_poly.pdbx_seq_one_letter_code
_entity_poly.pdbx_strand_id
1 'polypeptide(L)'
;MRTLVLHRLYLPEATHGLLQFDGQDICLTLELPWVANQAYISCIPEGTYPVFHRHNERFKSHLEVKKVPDRTLILFHPANNAKYDLKGCIAPVSQLLTPIWGSRSRLAMRKLLDTVEEALIDEGIQLQIQEAQALTIVQQIKTGKL
;
A
#
# COMPACT_ATOMS: atom_id res chain seq x y z
N MET A 1 -2.99 -14.34 14.02
CA MET A 1 -2.44 -13.06 13.51
C MET A 1 -2.70 -12.98 12.03
N ARG A 2 -3.50 -12.00 11.61
CA ARG A 2 -3.94 -11.81 10.22
C ARG A 2 -2.86 -11.06 9.42
N THR A 3 -2.74 -11.32 8.12
CA THR A 3 -1.61 -10.82 7.32
C THR A 3 -2.09 -10.06 6.08
N LEU A 4 -1.58 -8.84 5.93
CA LEU A 4 -1.57 -8.12 4.67
C LEU A 4 -0.27 -8.45 3.93
N VAL A 5 -0.37 -8.83 2.66
CA VAL A 5 0.80 -9.04 1.80
C VAL A 5 0.77 -8.04 0.66
N LEU A 6 1.82 -7.22 0.56
CA LEU A 6 2.03 -6.27 -0.53
C LEU A 6 3.11 -6.81 -1.46
N HIS A 7 2.71 -7.22 -2.65
CA HIS A 7 3.61 -7.63 -3.72
C HIS A 7 3.93 -6.42 -4.60
N ARG A 8 5.20 -6.08 -4.75
CA ARG A 8 5.65 -4.89 -5.48
C ARG A 8 6.24 -5.21 -6.85
N LEU A 9 5.91 -4.37 -7.81
CA LEU A 9 6.58 -4.24 -9.10
C LEU A 9 7.27 -2.87 -9.14
N TYR A 10 8.59 -2.88 -9.09
CA TYR A 10 9.40 -1.66 -9.12
C TYR A 10 9.52 -1.12 -10.54
N LEU A 11 9.17 0.15 -10.72
CA LEU A 11 9.30 0.89 -11.98
C LEU A 11 10.29 2.05 -11.80
N PRO A 12 10.79 2.66 -12.90
CA PRO A 12 11.71 3.80 -12.78
C PRO A 12 11.11 5.01 -12.07
N GLU A 13 9.82 5.28 -12.24
CA GLU A 13 9.15 6.50 -11.75
C GLU A 13 8.21 6.28 -10.56
N ALA A 14 7.92 5.03 -10.22
CA ALA A 14 6.94 4.65 -9.20
C ALA A 14 7.15 3.20 -8.76
N THR A 15 6.41 2.77 -7.75
CA THR A 15 6.25 1.35 -7.45
C THR A 15 4.76 1.02 -7.52
N HIS A 16 4.42 -0.03 -8.26
CA HIS A 16 3.06 -0.56 -8.31
C HIS A 16 2.98 -1.79 -7.43
N GLY A 17 1.80 -2.14 -6.94
CA GLY A 17 1.68 -3.39 -6.19
C GLY A 17 0.29 -3.97 -6.16
N LEU A 18 0.23 -5.22 -5.69
CA LEU A 18 -0.99 -5.95 -5.37
C LEU A 18 -1.03 -6.14 -3.85
N LEU A 19 -2.12 -5.68 -3.23
CA LEU A 19 -2.36 -5.87 -1.81
C LEU A 19 -3.36 -7.00 -1.59
N GLN A 20 -2.94 -7.99 -0.82
CA GLN A 20 -3.74 -9.16 -0.43
C GLN A 20 -3.97 -9.18 1.07
N PHE A 21 -5.13 -9.70 1.50
CA PHE A 21 -5.40 -10.02 2.89
C PHE A 21 -5.67 -11.51 3.02
N ASP A 22 -4.84 -12.22 3.78
CA ASP A 22 -4.90 -13.68 3.92
C ASP A 22 -5.06 -14.41 2.56
N GLY A 23 -4.28 -13.97 1.58
CA GLY A 23 -4.25 -14.54 0.22
C GLY A 23 -5.36 -14.07 -0.73
N GLN A 24 -6.27 -13.19 -0.29
CA GLN A 24 -7.34 -12.63 -1.13
C GLN A 24 -7.00 -11.23 -1.64
N ASP A 25 -7.19 -10.99 -2.93
CA ASP A 25 -6.92 -9.69 -3.57
C ASP A 25 -7.86 -8.59 -3.10
N ILE A 26 -7.29 -7.52 -2.53
CA ILE A 26 -8.05 -6.36 -2.06
C ILE A 26 -8.06 -5.27 -3.14
N CYS A 27 -6.88 -4.76 -3.47
CA CYS A 27 -6.69 -3.60 -4.32
C CYS A 27 -5.28 -3.58 -4.91
N LEU A 28 -5.09 -2.70 -5.89
CA LEU A 28 -3.75 -2.33 -6.35
C LEU A 28 -3.21 -1.21 -5.48
N THR A 29 -1.90 -0.99 -5.53
CA THR A 29 -1.24 0.09 -4.81
C THR A 29 -0.34 0.91 -5.72
N LEU A 30 -0.20 2.19 -5.38
CA LEU A 30 0.69 3.15 -6.01
C LEU A 30 1.59 3.76 -4.94
N GLU A 31 2.89 3.76 -5.20
CA GLU A 31 3.92 4.28 -4.31
C GLU A 31 4.98 5.06 -5.10
N LEU A 32 5.84 5.77 -4.38
CA LEU A 32 7.07 6.36 -4.95
C LEU A 32 8.04 5.25 -5.43
N PRO A 33 9.00 5.57 -6.32
CA PRO A 33 10.04 4.62 -6.69
C PRO A 33 10.88 4.22 -5.48
N TRP A 34 11.61 3.11 -5.59
CA TRP A 34 12.60 2.75 -4.57
C TRP A 34 13.86 3.61 -4.73
N VAL A 35 14.19 4.38 -3.70
CA VAL A 35 15.38 5.23 -3.64
C VAL A 35 16.08 5.02 -2.29
N ALA A 36 16.47 3.78 -2.01
CA ALA A 36 17.23 3.39 -0.82
C ALA A 36 16.63 3.93 0.51
N ASN A 37 15.32 3.81 0.69
CA ASN A 37 14.57 4.31 1.86
C ASN A 37 14.71 5.82 2.12
N GLN A 38 15.13 6.62 1.13
CA GLN A 38 15.28 8.06 1.31
C GLN A 38 13.94 8.72 1.62
N ALA A 39 13.97 9.60 2.62
CA ALA A 39 12.78 10.23 3.11
C ALA A 39 12.08 11.09 2.03
N TYR A 40 10.75 11.01 1.98
CA TYR A 40 9.88 11.81 1.10
C TYR A 40 9.97 11.51 -0.40
N ILE A 41 10.97 10.74 -0.85
CA ILE A 41 11.19 10.41 -2.27
C ILE A 41 11.20 8.91 -2.57
N SER A 42 11.22 8.06 -1.55
CA SER A 42 11.24 6.59 -1.68
C SER A 42 9.98 5.94 -1.11
N CYS A 43 9.57 4.80 -1.68
CA CYS A 43 8.78 3.81 -0.94
C CYS A 43 9.61 3.20 0.20
N ILE A 44 8.96 2.62 1.21
CA ILE A 44 9.64 2.02 2.38
C ILE A 44 10.28 0.67 2.02
N PRO A 45 11.26 0.15 2.80
CA PRO A 45 11.91 -1.12 2.48
C PRO A 45 10.94 -2.29 2.53
N GLU A 46 11.29 -3.36 1.82
CA GLU A 46 10.69 -4.67 2.03
C GLU A 46 10.90 -5.15 3.48
N GLY A 47 10.03 -6.02 3.96
CA GLY A 47 10.05 -6.50 5.33
C GLY A 47 8.67 -6.66 5.93
N THR A 48 8.62 -6.88 7.25
CA THR A 48 7.39 -7.10 8.00
C THR A 48 7.18 -5.99 9.01
N TYR A 49 6.02 -5.36 8.96
CA TYR A 49 5.69 -4.20 9.77
C TYR A 49 4.32 -4.35 10.44
N PRO A 50 4.18 -4.00 11.72
CA PRO A 50 2.87 -3.97 12.35
C PRO A 50 2.03 -2.80 11.80
N VAL A 51 0.77 -3.09 11.51
CA VAL A 51 -0.21 -2.12 11.03
C VAL A 51 -1.19 -1.80 12.14
N PHE A 52 -1.43 -0.51 12.35
CA PHE A 52 -2.35 -0.02 13.36
C PHE A 52 -3.46 0.82 12.73
N HIS A 53 -4.66 0.66 13.27
CA HIS A 53 -5.73 1.61 13.02
C HIS A 53 -5.39 2.96 13.63
N ARG A 54 -5.67 4.03 12.88
CA ARG A 54 -5.57 5.39 13.39
C ARG A 54 -6.78 6.19 12.92
N HIS A 55 -7.33 6.98 13.83
CA HIS A 55 -8.36 7.96 13.52
C HIS A 55 -7.86 9.36 13.85
N ASN A 56 -8.14 10.33 12.98
CA ASN A 56 -8.09 11.74 13.35
C ASN A 56 -9.14 12.54 12.56
N GLU A 57 -9.48 13.74 13.05
CA GLU A 57 -10.56 14.55 12.47
C GLU A 57 -10.31 14.94 11.00
N ARG A 58 -9.04 15.14 10.64
CA ARG A 58 -8.57 15.62 9.33
C ARG A 58 -8.55 14.54 8.25
N PHE A 59 -8.08 13.34 8.58
CA PHE A 59 -7.84 12.22 7.66
C PHE A 59 -8.78 11.04 7.88
N LYS A 60 -9.70 11.15 8.86
CA LYS A 60 -10.65 10.10 9.24
C LYS A 60 -9.93 8.80 9.58
N SER A 61 -10.59 7.66 9.32
CA SER A 61 -10.05 6.31 9.52
C SER A 61 -8.96 6.00 8.48
N HIS A 62 -7.78 5.61 8.94
CA HIS A 62 -6.65 5.21 8.09
C HIS A 62 -5.76 4.19 8.81
N LEU A 63 -4.83 3.59 8.06
CA LEU A 63 -3.88 2.61 8.59
C LEU A 63 -2.49 3.24 8.65
N GLU A 64 -1.77 3.00 9.73
CA GLU A 64 -0.38 3.41 9.92
C GLU A 64 0.53 2.18 9.98
N VAL A 65 1.58 2.18 9.15
CA VAL A 65 2.67 1.20 9.17
C VAL A 65 3.71 1.68 10.18
N LYS A 66 3.90 0.93 11.26
CA LYS A 66 4.82 1.29 12.35
C LYS A 66 6.14 0.53 12.23
N LYS A 67 7.13 0.99 13.00
CA LYS A 67 8.48 0.40 13.09
C LYS A 67 9.22 0.34 11.74
N VAL A 68 8.94 1.28 10.85
CA VAL A 68 9.74 1.46 9.63
C VAL A 68 11.08 2.12 10.00
N PRO A 69 12.23 1.53 9.66
CA PRO A 69 13.54 2.11 9.97
C PRO A 69 13.67 3.53 9.41
N ASP A 70 14.08 4.49 10.25
CA ASP A 70 14.33 5.89 9.92
C ASP A 70 13.14 6.64 9.28
N ARG A 71 11.93 6.08 9.40
CA ARG A 71 10.71 6.64 8.81
C ARG A 71 9.58 6.62 9.83
N THR A 72 8.76 7.66 9.80
CA THR A 72 7.58 7.79 10.65
C THR A 72 6.39 8.20 9.81
N LEU A 73 5.18 7.99 10.31
CA LEU A 73 3.94 8.43 9.64
C LEU A 73 3.82 7.85 8.23
N ILE A 74 4.17 6.58 8.06
CA ILE A 74 3.93 5.85 6.82
C ILE A 74 2.51 5.32 6.88
N LEU A 75 1.66 5.81 5.96
CA LEU A 75 0.23 5.56 6.01
C LEU A 75 -0.24 4.81 4.76
N PHE A 76 -1.33 4.07 4.90
CA PHE A 76 -2.23 3.86 3.78
C PHE A 76 -3.20 5.04 3.70
N HIS A 77 -3.21 5.74 2.58
CA HIS A 77 -4.19 6.81 2.36
C HIS A 77 -4.61 6.94 0.90
N PRO A 78 -5.80 7.52 0.63
CA PRO A 78 -6.20 7.82 -0.74
C PRO A 78 -5.24 8.83 -1.39
N ALA A 79 -4.72 8.47 -2.55
CA ALA A 79 -3.91 9.30 -3.43
C ALA A 79 -3.99 8.71 -4.84
N ASN A 80 -3.85 9.53 -5.88
CA ASN A 80 -3.94 9.07 -7.27
C ASN A 80 -2.71 9.41 -8.10
N ASN A 81 -1.85 10.34 -7.64
CA ASN A 81 -0.59 10.67 -8.28
C ASN A 81 0.58 10.38 -7.34
N ALA A 82 1.49 9.49 -7.75
CA ALA A 82 2.64 9.13 -6.92
C ALA A 82 3.53 10.33 -6.57
N LYS A 83 3.82 11.19 -7.55
CA LYS A 83 4.77 12.31 -7.39
C LYS A 83 4.20 13.47 -6.58
N TYR A 84 2.91 13.77 -6.74
CA TYR A 84 2.30 14.96 -6.15
C TYR A 84 1.57 14.68 -4.83
N ASP A 85 1.05 13.46 -4.65
CA ASP A 85 0.23 13.13 -3.48
C ASP A 85 1.03 12.36 -2.41
N LEU A 86 2.16 11.73 -2.76
CA LEU A 86 2.90 10.85 -1.85
C LEU A 86 4.24 11.40 -1.39
N LYS A 87 4.60 10.98 -0.19
CA LYS A 87 5.84 11.31 0.52
C LYS A 87 6.47 10.06 1.15
N GLY A 88 6.23 8.91 0.51
CA GLY A 88 6.62 7.56 0.95
C GLY A 88 5.50 6.73 1.59
N CYS A 89 4.27 7.24 1.59
CA CYS A 89 3.07 6.49 1.95
C CYS A 89 2.66 5.51 0.84
N ILE A 90 1.71 4.63 1.16
CA ILE A 90 1.14 3.63 0.27
C ILE A 90 -0.26 4.08 -0.15
N ALA A 91 -0.54 4.18 -1.45
CA ALA A 91 -1.86 4.57 -1.94
C ALA A 91 -2.64 3.38 -2.47
N PRO A 92 -3.71 2.93 -1.79
CA PRO A 92 -4.65 1.99 -2.39
C PRO A 92 -5.35 2.63 -3.59
N VAL A 93 -5.40 1.92 -4.71
CA VAL A 93 -6.10 2.31 -5.94
C VAL A 93 -6.86 1.13 -6.52
N SER A 94 -7.98 1.39 -7.19
CA SER A 94 -8.72 0.31 -7.88
C SER A 94 -8.14 0.03 -9.26
N GLN A 95 -7.47 1.02 -9.86
CA GLN A 95 -6.85 0.89 -11.18
C GLN A 95 -5.54 1.66 -11.23
N LEU A 96 -4.56 1.11 -11.95
CA LEU A 96 -3.33 1.78 -12.38
C LEU A 96 -3.51 2.20 -13.84
N LEU A 97 -3.39 3.49 -14.11
CA LEU A 97 -3.66 4.08 -15.43
C LEU A 97 -2.36 4.35 -16.20
N THR A 98 -1.34 4.81 -15.49
CA THR A 98 0.01 5.09 -16.02
C THR A 98 1.03 4.77 -14.92
N PRO A 99 2.35 4.79 -15.18
CA PRO A 99 3.35 4.57 -14.13
C PRO A 99 3.14 5.43 -12.88
N ILE A 100 2.77 6.71 -13.04
CA ILE A 100 2.62 7.64 -11.91
C ILE A 100 1.17 7.93 -11.51
N TRP A 101 0.18 7.39 -12.22
CA TRP A 101 -1.25 7.66 -11.97
C TRP A 101 -2.05 6.38 -11.72
N GLY A 102 -2.79 6.39 -10.61
CA GLY A 102 -3.87 5.45 -10.32
C GLY A 102 -5.22 6.15 -10.24
N SER A 103 -6.29 5.39 -9.99
CA SER A 103 -7.63 5.96 -9.83
C SER A 103 -8.48 5.25 -8.79
N ARG A 104 -9.56 5.94 -8.40
CA ARG A 104 -10.57 5.46 -7.43
C ARG A 104 -9.97 5.10 -6.06
N SER A 105 -8.94 5.81 -5.64
CA SER A 105 -8.24 5.53 -4.37
C SER A 105 -9.11 5.56 -3.12
N ARG A 106 -10.13 6.42 -3.08
CA ARG A 106 -11.10 6.44 -1.97
C ARG A 106 -11.93 5.15 -1.88
N LEU A 107 -12.30 4.57 -3.03
CA LEU A 107 -13.03 3.31 -3.08
C LEU A 107 -12.13 2.15 -2.64
N ALA A 108 -10.90 2.11 -3.14
CA ALA A 108 -9.91 1.11 -2.74
C ALA A 108 -9.55 1.20 -1.25
N MET A 109 -9.41 2.41 -0.70
CA MET A 109 -9.16 2.62 0.72
C MET A 109 -10.33 2.15 1.57
N ARG A 110 -11.58 2.44 1.16
CA ARG A 110 -12.77 1.92 1.86
C ARG A 110 -12.78 0.40 1.85
N LYS A 111 -12.61 -0.23 0.69
CA LYS A 111 -12.52 -1.70 0.57
C LYS A 111 -11.45 -2.27 1.50
N LEU A 112 -10.27 -1.65 1.54
CA LEU A 112 -9.19 -2.05 2.46
C LEU A 112 -9.64 -1.98 3.91
N LEU A 113 -10.14 -0.83 4.38
CA LEU A 113 -10.59 -0.64 5.76
C LEU A 113 -11.68 -1.65 6.14
N ASP A 114 -12.72 -1.79 5.31
CA ASP A 114 -13.83 -2.72 5.54
C ASP A 114 -13.33 -4.18 5.61
N THR A 115 -12.31 -4.54 4.82
CA THR A 115 -11.73 -5.89 4.80
C THR A 115 -10.95 -6.21 6.06
N VAL A 116 -10.31 -5.22 6.68
CA VAL A 116 -9.38 -5.44 7.80
C VAL A 116 -9.94 -5.04 9.16
N GLU A 117 -11.15 -4.48 9.22
CA GLU A 117 -11.74 -3.89 10.42
C GLU A 117 -11.77 -4.86 11.61
N GLU A 118 -12.31 -6.07 11.43
CA GLU A 118 -12.40 -7.07 12.50
C GLU A 118 -11.01 -7.48 13.02
N ALA A 119 -10.07 -7.70 12.11
CA ALA A 119 -8.71 -8.11 12.45
C ALA A 119 -7.91 -7.04 13.21
N LEU A 120 -8.23 -5.76 13.01
CA LEU A 120 -7.61 -4.66 13.75
C LEU A 120 -8.07 -4.59 15.20
N ILE A 121 -9.26 -5.11 15.52
CA ILE A 121 -9.83 -5.12 16.88
C ILE A 121 -9.26 -6.31 17.67
N ASP A 122 -9.21 -7.49 17.06
CA ASP A 122 -9.02 -8.74 17.80
C ASP A 122 -7.54 -9.16 17.96
N GLU A 123 -6.75 -9.08 16.88
CA GLU A 123 -5.43 -9.76 16.83
C GLU A 123 -4.28 -8.88 16.33
N GLY A 124 -4.59 -7.72 15.76
CA GLY A 124 -3.62 -6.89 15.05
C GLY A 124 -3.20 -7.49 13.71
N ILE A 125 -2.57 -6.66 12.87
CA ILE A 125 -2.22 -7.01 11.49
C ILE A 125 -0.73 -6.81 11.27
N GLN A 126 -0.08 -7.75 10.57
CA GLN A 126 1.23 -7.53 9.98
C GLN A 126 1.10 -7.27 8.49
N LEU A 127 1.83 -6.27 8.02
CA LEU A 127 2.08 -6.03 6.60
C LEU A 127 3.42 -6.68 6.24
N GLN A 128 3.38 -7.66 5.36
CA GLN A 128 4.55 -8.21 4.68
C GLN A 128 4.70 -7.55 3.32
N ILE A 129 5.85 -6.92 3.08
CA ILE A 129 6.19 -6.27 1.82
C ILE A 129 7.29 -7.07 1.14
N GLN A 130 7.07 -7.42 -0.13
CA GLN A 130 8.02 -8.20 -0.91
C GLN A 130 7.90 -7.90 -2.41
N GLU A 131 8.95 -8.15 -3.17
CA GLU A 131 8.90 -8.10 -4.62
C GLU A 131 7.94 -9.16 -5.21
N ALA A 132 7.22 -8.79 -6.26
CA ALA A 132 6.33 -9.68 -7.00
C ALA A 132 7.16 -10.67 -7.85
N GLN A 133 7.21 -11.93 -7.43
CA GLN A 133 7.95 -12.98 -8.14
C GLN A 133 7.06 -13.88 -9.01
N ALA A 134 5.82 -14.15 -8.59
CA ALA A 134 4.92 -15.01 -9.35
C ALA A 134 4.44 -14.30 -10.62
N LEU A 135 4.57 -14.98 -11.77
CA LEU A 135 4.17 -14.44 -13.08
C LEU A 135 2.70 -13.98 -13.09
N THR A 136 1.82 -14.69 -12.39
CA THR A 136 0.40 -14.34 -12.25
C THR A 136 0.22 -12.98 -11.56
N ILE A 137 0.89 -12.77 -10.43
CA ILE A 137 0.85 -11.52 -9.67
C ILE A 137 1.44 -10.37 -10.49
N VAL A 138 2.59 -10.58 -11.12
CA VAL A 138 3.22 -9.57 -11.99
C VAL A 138 2.27 -9.18 -13.11
N GLN A 139 1.58 -10.16 -13.72
CA GLN A 139 0.62 -9.90 -14.79
C GLN A 139 -0.61 -9.13 -14.27
N GLN A 140 -1.15 -9.47 -13.10
CA GLN A 140 -2.26 -8.74 -12.48
C GLN A 140 -1.90 -7.28 -12.15
N ILE A 141 -0.67 -7.02 -11.71
CA ILE A 141 -0.22 -5.64 -11.49
C ILE A 141 -0.15 -4.89 -12.82
N LYS A 142 0.40 -5.54 -13.87
CA LYS A 142 0.57 -4.93 -15.20
C LYS A 142 -0.74 -4.68 -15.95
N THR A 143 -1.79 -5.48 -15.74
CA THR A 143 -3.12 -5.19 -16.32
C THR A 143 -3.72 -3.91 -15.74
N GLY A 144 -3.24 -3.49 -14.56
CA GLY A 144 -3.65 -2.27 -13.89
C GLY A 144 -5.10 -2.29 -13.42
N LYS A 145 -5.73 -3.47 -13.37
CA LYS A 145 -7.11 -3.69 -12.91
C LYS A 145 -7.21 -5.06 -12.26
N LEU A 146 -7.96 -5.11 -11.16
CA LEU A 146 -8.42 -6.33 -10.50
C LEU A 146 -9.85 -6.66 -10.93
#